data_AF-A0A852Y9W8-F1
#
_entry.id   AF-A0A852Y9W8-F1
#
_cell.length_a   1.000
_cell.length_b   1.000
_cell.length_c   1.000
_cell.angle_alpha   90.00
_cell.angle_beta   90.00
_cell.angle_gamma   90.00
#
_symmetry.space_group_name_H-M   'P 1'
#
loop_
_entity.id
_entity.type
_entity.pdbx_description
1 polymer ?
#
loop_
_entity_poly.entity_id
_entity_poly.type
_entity_poly.pdbx_seq_one_letter_code
_entity_poly.pdbx_strand_id
1 'polypeptide(L)'
;MSQGKKDGVGALGQFIYFDALVMHGPGSDHASFGGIRATARKHASPPSEGGDETEWLNAVLDARVKVVREEAAHDDTSRVDTEQRTFLKARNLDLRTPLVWRTYGDRYEIS
;
A
#
# COMPACT_ATOMS: atom_id res chain seq x y z
N MET A 1 9.15 6.98 7.00
CA MET A 1 7.90 7.77 6.80
C MET A 1 8.07 9.10 6.05
N SER A 2 9.29 9.56 5.72
CA SER A 2 9.46 10.83 4.97
C SER A 2 8.83 10.80 3.57
N GLN A 3 8.88 9.67 2.86
CA GLN A 3 8.35 9.59 1.49
C GLN A 3 6.84 9.76 1.41
N GLY A 4 6.06 9.18 2.34
CA GLY A 4 4.59 9.35 2.34
C GLY A 4 4.19 10.81 2.50
N LYS A 5 4.87 11.55 3.39
CA LYS A 5 4.65 13.00 3.53
C LYS A 5 5.03 13.78 2.26
N LYS A 6 6.11 13.40 1.58
CA LYS A 6 6.51 14.01 0.29
C LYS A 6 5.51 13.73 -0.83
N ASP A 7 4.86 12.58 -0.81
CA ASP A 7 3.81 12.20 -1.76
C ASP A 7 2.44 12.78 -1.36
N GLY A 8 2.32 13.38 -0.17
CA GLY A 8 1.08 14.00 0.30
C GLY A 8 0.00 13.01 0.75
N VAL A 9 0.37 11.77 1.09
CA VAL A 9 -0.59 10.75 1.54
C VAL A 9 -0.83 10.81 3.06
N GLY A 10 -2.07 10.51 3.46
CA GLY A 10 -2.54 10.38 4.84
C GLY A 10 -1.97 9.16 5.57
N ALA A 11 -2.60 8.81 6.69
CA ALA A 11 -2.10 7.76 7.57
C ALA A 11 -2.15 6.36 6.92
N LEU A 12 -3.21 6.05 6.18
CA LEU A 12 -3.33 4.80 5.43
C LEU A 12 -2.24 4.67 4.37
N GLY A 13 -1.97 5.73 3.60
CA GLY A 13 -0.90 5.69 2.61
C GLY A 13 0.49 5.53 3.23
N GLN A 14 0.74 6.19 4.37
CA GLN A 14 1.98 6.00 5.13
C GLN A 14 2.12 4.58 5.69
N PHE A 15 1.02 3.97 6.13
CA PHE A 15 0.98 2.56 6.54
C PHE A 15 1.31 1.62 5.38
N ILE A 16 0.66 1.80 4.22
CA ILE A 16 0.95 1.02 3.00
C ILE A 16 2.44 1.11 2.62
N TYR A 17 3.02 2.30 2.69
CA TYR A 17 4.44 2.51 2.37
C TYR A 17 5.36 1.82 3.38
N PHE A 18 5.05 1.92 4.66
CA PHE A 18 5.81 1.25 5.71
C PHE A 18 5.77 -0.26 5.52
N ASP A 19 4.60 -0.82 5.26
CA ASP A 19 4.41 -2.26 5.05
C ASP A 19 5.16 -2.78 3.81
N ALA A 20 5.15 -2.02 2.72
CA ALA A 20 5.93 -2.32 1.52
C ALA A 20 7.44 -2.23 1.76
N LEU A 21 7.91 -1.24 2.53
CA LEU A 21 9.32 -1.12 2.92
C LEU A 21 9.79 -2.28 3.80
N VAL A 22 8.93 -2.77 4.70
CA VAL A 22 9.25 -3.92 5.57
C VAL A 22 9.38 -5.20 4.73
N MET A 23 8.51 -5.41 3.75
CA MET A 23 8.52 -6.62 2.93
C MET A 23 9.60 -6.60 1.83
N HIS A 24 9.70 -5.49 1.09
CA HIS A 24 10.52 -5.42 -0.11
C HIS A 24 11.80 -4.58 0.07
N GLY A 25 12.01 -4.00 1.25
CA GLY A 25 13.17 -3.18 1.54
C GLY A 25 13.20 -1.81 0.83
N PRO A 26 14.17 -0.96 1.18
CA PRO A 26 14.48 0.23 0.41
C PRO A 26 15.27 -0.15 -0.86
N GLY A 27 15.14 0.66 -1.91
CA GLY A 27 15.89 0.44 -3.14
C GLY A 27 15.15 0.99 -4.34
N SER A 28 15.73 0.83 -5.53
CA SER A 28 15.15 1.28 -6.80
C SER A 28 15.07 0.18 -7.85
N ASP A 29 15.45 -1.06 -7.53
CA ASP A 29 15.13 -2.21 -8.37
C ASP A 29 13.62 -2.45 -8.40
N HIS A 30 13.18 -3.30 -9.33
CA HIS A 30 11.76 -3.53 -9.61
C HIS A 30 10.97 -3.99 -8.38
N ALA A 31 11.54 -4.87 -7.56
CA ALA A 31 10.85 -5.47 -6.42
C ALA A 31 10.88 -4.56 -5.19
N SER A 32 11.93 -3.75 -5.02
CA SER A 32 12.05 -2.78 -3.91
C SER A 32 10.91 -1.75 -3.84
N PHE A 33 10.70 -1.16 -2.67
CA PHE A 33 9.70 -0.10 -2.45
C PHE A 33 9.80 1.04 -3.49
N GLY A 34 11.01 1.50 -3.83
CA GLY A 34 11.18 2.57 -4.81
C GLY A 34 10.77 2.15 -6.22
N GLY A 35 10.97 0.90 -6.60
CA GLY A 35 10.51 0.34 -7.88
C GLY A 35 8.99 0.20 -7.95
N ILE A 36 8.37 -0.30 -6.87
CA ILE A 36 6.90 -0.36 -6.74
C ILE A 36 6.30 1.04 -6.89
N ARG A 37 6.83 2.02 -6.16
CA ARG A 37 6.39 3.42 -6.25
C ARG A 37 6.60 3.99 -7.66
N ALA A 38 7.75 3.71 -8.29
CA ALA A 38 8.02 4.16 -9.66
C ALA A 38 7.05 3.54 -10.67
N THR A 39 6.62 2.29 -10.46
CA THR A 39 5.60 1.63 -11.27
C THR A 39 4.22 2.28 -11.06
N ALA A 40 3.84 2.57 -9.80
CA ALA A 40 2.59 3.26 -9.49
C ALA A 40 2.48 4.63 -10.17
N ARG A 41 3.59 5.39 -10.24
CA ARG A 41 3.66 6.69 -10.95
C ARG A 41 3.34 6.64 -12.43
N LYS A 42 3.42 5.47 -13.06
CA LYS A 42 3.02 5.30 -14.47
C LYS A 42 1.50 5.28 -14.64
N HIS A 43 0.76 5.12 -13.55
CA HIS A 43 -0.70 4.91 -13.55
C HIS A 43 -1.47 6.02 -12.83
N ALA A 44 -0.90 6.64 -11.81
CA ALA A 44 -1.52 7.74 -11.08
C ALA A 44 -0.47 8.72 -10.56
N SER A 45 -0.83 10.00 -10.42
CA SER A 45 0.00 11.01 -9.75
C SER A 45 -0.22 10.96 -8.23
N PRO A 46 0.81 11.16 -7.40
CA PRO A 46 0.62 11.30 -5.97
C PRO A 46 -0.14 12.60 -5.62
N PRO A 47 -0.79 12.68 -4.44
CA PRO A 47 -1.46 13.89 -3.97
C PRO A 47 -0.62 15.17 -4.00
N SER A 48 0.68 15.07 -3.70
CA SER A 48 1.58 16.24 -3.77
C SER A 48 1.78 16.82 -5.17
N GLU A 49 1.37 16.07 -6.21
CA GLU A 49 1.35 16.51 -7.61
C GLU A 49 -0.09 16.72 -8.13
N GLY A 50 -1.06 16.81 -7.22
CA GLY A 50 -2.47 17.09 -7.54
C GLY A 50 -3.32 15.87 -7.90
N GLY A 51 -2.82 14.64 -7.73
CA GLY A 51 -3.60 13.42 -7.94
C GLY A 51 -4.56 13.09 -6.78
N ASP A 52 -5.57 12.27 -7.05
CA ASP A 52 -6.44 11.74 -6.00
C ASP A 52 -5.71 10.69 -5.16
N GLU A 53 -5.81 10.79 -3.83
CA GLU A 53 -5.12 9.87 -2.94
C GLU A 53 -5.61 8.42 -3.08
N THR A 54 -6.90 8.22 -3.31
CA THR A 54 -7.45 6.86 -3.46
C THR A 54 -6.97 6.22 -4.76
N GLU A 55 -6.93 6.98 -5.86
CA GLU A 55 -6.36 6.52 -7.13
C GLU A 55 -4.86 6.21 -7.00
N TRP A 56 -4.11 7.10 -6.37
CA TRP A 56 -2.69 6.90 -6.09
C TRP A 56 -2.43 5.63 -5.27
N LEU A 57 -3.15 5.44 -4.15
CA LEU A 57 -2.97 4.28 -3.30
C LEU A 57 -3.42 2.98 -3.98
N ASN A 58 -4.45 3.00 -4.83
CA ASN A 58 -4.79 1.83 -5.65
C ASN A 58 -3.64 1.48 -6.61
N ALA A 59 -3.05 2.46 -7.30
CA ALA A 59 -1.92 2.22 -8.19
C ALA A 59 -0.70 1.62 -7.45
N VAL A 60 -0.42 2.07 -6.23
CA VAL A 60 0.63 1.51 -5.37
C VAL A 60 0.33 0.06 -4.99
N LEU A 61 -0.89 -0.24 -4.52
CA LEU A 61 -1.29 -1.59 -4.12
C LEU A 61 -1.32 -2.55 -5.31
N ASP A 62 -1.74 -2.09 -6.49
CA ASP A 62 -1.73 -2.89 -7.72
C ASP A 62 -0.30 -3.24 -8.16
N ALA A 63 0.61 -2.26 -8.13
CA ALA A 63 2.03 -2.49 -8.43
C ALA A 63 2.65 -3.47 -7.44
N ARG A 64 2.33 -3.33 -6.15
CA ARG A 64 2.83 -4.19 -5.09
C ARG A 64 2.35 -5.64 -5.24
N VAL A 65 1.05 -5.85 -5.49
CA VAL A 65 0.50 -7.21 -5.66
C VAL A 65 1.17 -7.95 -6.82
N LYS A 66 1.53 -7.25 -7.90
CA LYS A 66 2.28 -7.85 -9.01
C LYS A 66 3.65 -8.35 -8.54
N VAL A 67 4.41 -7.51 -7.83
CA VAL A 67 5.72 -7.89 -7.27
C VAL A 67 5.61 -9.09 -6.32
N VAL A 68 4.64 -9.06 -5.39
CA VAL A 68 4.43 -10.18 -4.44
C VAL A 68 4.19 -11.51 -5.16
N ARG A 69 3.38 -11.51 -6.24
CA ARG A 69 3.10 -12.71 -7.04
C ARG A 69 4.28 -13.19 -7.90
N GLU A 70 5.28 -12.34 -8.15
CA GLU A 70 6.50 -12.74 -8.85
C GLU A 70 7.48 -13.45 -7.91
N GLU A 71 7.39 -13.19 -6.60
CA GLU A 71 8.21 -13.83 -5.58
C GLU A 71 7.64 -15.23 -5.27
N ALA A 72 8.29 -16.28 -5.78
CA ALA A 72 7.85 -17.68 -5.64
C ALA A 72 7.60 -18.18 -4.19
N ALA A 73 8.00 -17.41 -3.17
CA ALA A 73 7.78 -17.69 -1.76
C ALA A 73 6.51 -17.03 -1.17
N HIS A 74 5.86 -16.10 -1.89
CA HIS A 74 4.82 -15.23 -1.33
C HIS A 74 3.60 -15.06 -2.26
N ASP A 75 2.94 -16.16 -2.65
CA ASP A 75 1.68 -16.07 -3.42
C ASP A 75 0.51 -15.45 -2.62
N ASP A 76 0.62 -15.37 -1.29
CA ASP A 76 -0.42 -14.78 -0.45
C ASP A 76 -0.33 -13.24 -0.44
N THR A 77 -1.38 -12.60 -0.96
CA THR A 77 -1.54 -11.14 -1.00
C THR A 77 -2.58 -10.63 -0.01
N SER A 78 -3.00 -11.42 0.98
CA SER A 78 -4.10 -11.08 1.91
C SER A 78 -3.85 -9.81 2.72
N ARG A 79 -2.59 -9.55 3.11
CA ARG A 79 -2.16 -8.27 3.72
C ARG A 79 -2.50 -7.04 2.87
N VAL A 80 -2.58 -7.20 1.55
CA VAL A 80 -3.05 -6.16 0.64
C VAL A 80 -4.56 -6.29 0.45
N ASP A 81 -5.02 -7.46 0.01
CA ASP A 81 -6.37 -7.61 -0.55
C ASP A 81 -7.49 -7.60 0.49
N THR A 82 -7.24 -8.15 1.68
CA THR A 82 -8.23 -8.26 2.76
C THR A 82 -7.94 -7.35 3.97
N GLU A 83 -6.89 -6.53 3.88
CA GLU A 83 -6.52 -5.52 4.89
C GLU A 83 -6.41 -4.12 4.28
N GLN A 84 -5.32 -3.82 3.57
CA GLN A 84 -5.08 -2.45 3.07
C GLN A 84 -6.15 -1.97 2.09
N ARG A 85 -6.59 -2.85 1.18
CA ARG A 85 -7.70 -2.55 0.26
C ARG A 85 -9.03 -2.44 0.98
N THR A 86 -9.24 -3.15 2.09
CA THR A 86 -10.45 -3.01 2.91
C THR A 86 -10.54 -1.60 3.49
N PHE A 87 -9.43 -1.10 4.08
CA PHE A 87 -9.37 0.26 4.62
C PHE A 87 -9.51 1.32 3.53
N LEU A 88 -8.87 1.11 2.37
CA LEU A 88 -8.95 2.03 1.24
C LEU A 88 -10.36 2.09 0.65
N LYS A 89 -11.04 0.95 0.46
CA LYS A 89 -12.44 0.88 0.00
C LYS A 89 -13.40 1.57 0.97
N ALA A 90 -13.12 1.51 2.27
CA ALA A 90 -13.87 2.24 3.29
C ALA A 90 -13.54 3.76 3.32
N ARG A 91 -12.63 4.23 2.46
CA ARG A 91 -12.09 5.60 2.45
C ARG A 91 -11.55 6.04 3.80
N ASN A 92 -11.02 5.10 4.59
CA ASN A 92 -10.43 5.39 5.89
C ASN A 92 -8.96 5.83 5.73
N LEU A 93 -8.76 6.96 5.02
CA LEU A 93 -7.42 7.49 4.70
C LEU A 93 -6.63 7.90 5.95
N ASP A 94 -7.34 8.20 7.05
CA ASP A 94 -6.75 8.54 8.35
C ASP A 94 -6.51 7.31 9.24
N LEU A 95 -6.85 6.10 8.78
CA LEU A 95 -6.67 4.84 9.51
C LEU A 95 -7.28 4.85 10.93
N ARG A 96 -8.47 5.45 11.06
CA ARG A 96 -9.20 5.57 12.33
C ARG A 96 -9.82 4.25 12.77
N THR A 97 -9.84 4.00 14.06
CA THR A 97 -10.55 2.84 14.62
C THR A 97 -12.08 3.03 14.58
N PRO A 98 -12.88 1.95 14.56
CA PRO A 98 -12.45 0.54 14.55
C PRO A 98 -11.84 0.11 13.22
N LEU A 99 -10.72 -0.62 13.29
CA LEU A 99 -10.08 -1.29 12.16
C LEU A 99 -10.40 -2.78 12.23
N VAL A 100 -10.97 -3.32 11.15
CA VAL A 100 -11.29 -4.75 11.03
C VAL A 100 -10.72 -5.26 9.72
N TRP A 101 -9.95 -6.34 9.77
CA TRP A 101 -9.33 -6.92 8.59
C TRP A 101 -9.13 -8.43 8.70
N ARG A 102 -8.69 -9.05 7.60
CA ARG A 102 -8.20 -10.42 7.58
C ARG A 102 -6.84 -10.51 6.92
N THR A 103 -6.02 -11.43 7.41
CA THR A 103 -4.76 -11.84 6.77
C THR A 103 -4.57 -13.33 7.01
N TYR A 104 -4.11 -14.07 6.01
CA TYR A 104 -3.99 -15.54 6.03
C TYR A 104 -5.28 -16.29 6.46
N GLY A 105 -6.45 -15.67 6.27
CA GLY A 105 -7.78 -16.20 6.65
C GLY A 105 -8.29 -15.76 8.02
N ASP A 106 -7.40 -15.37 8.93
CA ASP A 106 -7.73 -14.99 10.30
C ASP A 106 -8.25 -13.56 10.40
N ARG A 107 -9.24 -13.31 11.28
CA ARG A 107 -9.83 -11.98 11.50
C ARG A 107 -9.16 -11.29 12.68
N TYR A 108 -8.83 -10.01 12.49
CA TYR A 108 -8.29 -9.13 13.50
C TYR A 108 -9.14 -7.88 13.65
N GLU A 109 -9.07 -7.25 14.82
CA GLU A 109 -9.79 -6.03 15.14
C GLU A 109 -8.99 -5.17 16.13
N ILE A 110 -8.99 -3.85 15.89
CA ILE A 110 -8.51 -2.83 16.82
C ILE A 110 -9.62 -1.80 16.97
N SER A 111 -10.03 -1.50 18.21
CA SER A 111 -11.10 -0.56 18.55
C SER A 111 -10.56 0.67 19.27
#